data_AF-A0A661SLN7-F1
#
_entry.id   AF-A0A661SLN7-F1
#
_cell.length_a   1.000
_cell.length_b   1.000
_cell.length_c   1.000
_cell.angle_alpha   90.00
_cell.angle_beta   90.00
_cell.angle_gamma   90.00
#
_symmetry.space_group_name_H-M   'P 1'
#
loop_
_entity.id
_entity.type
_entity.pdbx_description
1 polymer ?
#
loop_
_entity_poly.entity_id
_entity_poly.type
_entity_poly.pdbx_seq_one_letter_code
_entity_poly.pdbx_strand_id
1 'polypeptide(L)'
;MHEKADHDALKFEIERENFVRAVFLADHMGLPEEEIKDLKYKALGQMAAIYRNPHGTKDLARQYGYSREEVKQILEQYAHKMKTEGNPKPLDPCYDYQTGTYLSFEEWMDHYLKIWDKLSP
;
A
#
# COMPACT_ATOMS: atom_id res chain seq x y z
N MET A 1 -22.72 13.39 -17.64
CA MET A 1 -21.44 13.45 -18.40
C MET A 1 -20.22 13.40 -17.49
N HIS A 2 -20.21 14.03 -16.31
CA HIS A 2 -19.08 13.93 -15.35
C HIS A 2 -18.90 12.51 -14.78
N GLU A 3 -19.97 11.87 -14.31
CA GLU A 3 -19.90 10.53 -13.70
C GLU A 3 -19.21 9.48 -14.60
N LYS A 4 -19.51 9.46 -15.90
CA LYS A 4 -18.85 8.55 -16.86
C LYS A 4 -17.35 8.86 -17.00
N ALA A 5 -16.97 10.15 -17.05
CA ALA A 5 -15.59 10.56 -17.14
C ALA A 5 -14.80 10.23 -15.86
N ASP A 6 -15.44 10.33 -14.69
CA ASP A 6 -14.85 9.98 -13.39
C ASP A 6 -14.61 8.47 -13.27
N HIS A 7 -15.58 7.64 -13.71
CA HIS A 7 -15.40 6.19 -13.78
C HIS A 7 -14.31 5.76 -14.78
N ASP A 8 -14.25 6.40 -15.95
CA ASP A 8 -13.19 6.15 -16.93
C ASP A 8 -11.80 6.52 -16.37
N ALA A 9 -11.71 7.63 -15.62
CA ALA A 9 -10.48 8.04 -14.94
C ALA A 9 -10.07 7.05 -13.84
N LEU A 10 -11.00 6.62 -12.99
CA LEU A 10 -10.74 5.60 -11.96
C LEU A 10 -10.20 4.32 -12.58
N LYS A 11 -10.86 3.83 -13.64
CA LYS A 11 -10.43 2.63 -14.37
C LYS A 11 -9.02 2.79 -14.94
N PHE A 12 -8.73 3.94 -15.55
CA PHE A 12 -7.41 4.24 -16.09
C PHE A 12 -6.31 4.22 -15.02
N GLU A 13 -6.58 4.76 -13.82
CA GLU A 13 -5.63 4.74 -12.70
C GLU A 13 -5.37 3.32 -12.17
N ILE A 14 -6.41 2.48 -12.14
CA ILE A 14 -6.30 1.06 -11.75
C ILE A 14 -5.47 0.28 -12.76
N GLU A 15 -5.71 0.47 -14.07
CA GLU A 15 -5.00 -0.24 -15.14
C GLU A 15 -3.50 0.07 -15.17
N ARG A 16 -3.10 1.28 -14.77
CA ARG A 16 -1.68 1.67 -14.64
C ARG A 16 -1.10 1.44 -13.25
N GLU A 17 -1.82 0.71 -12.38
CA GLU A 17 -1.41 0.37 -11.01
C GLU A 17 -1.09 1.58 -10.12
N ASN A 18 -1.72 2.73 -10.38
CA ASN A 18 -1.60 3.90 -9.52
C ASN A 18 -2.70 3.88 -8.46
N PHE A 19 -2.56 2.95 -7.51
CA PHE A 19 -3.62 2.67 -6.54
C PHE A 19 -3.85 3.82 -5.56
N VAL A 20 -2.85 4.62 -5.23
CA VAL A 20 -3.03 5.83 -4.38
C VAL A 20 -3.97 6.83 -5.07
N ARG A 21 -3.76 7.07 -6.38
CA ARG A 21 -4.64 7.96 -7.14
C ARG A 21 -6.02 7.35 -7.37
N ALA A 22 -6.10 6.03 -7.58
CA ALA A 22 -7.36 5.31 -7.71
C ALA A 22 -8.21 5.43 -6.44
N VAL A 23 -7.63 5.24 -5.25
CA VAL A 23 -8.33 5.44 -3.97
C VAL A 23 -8.86 6.88 -3.85
N PHE A 24 -8.01 7.87 -4.15
CA PHE A 24 -8.43 9.27 -4.11
C PHE A 24 -9.64 9.57 -5.02
N LEU A 25 -9.65 9.03 -6.25
CA LEU A 25 -10.78 9.20 -7.16
C LEU A 25 -12.03 8.48 -6.65
N ALA A 26 -11.90 7.24 -6.17
CA ALA A 26 -13.00 6.47 -5.62
C ALA A 26 -13.65 7.14 -4.40
N ASP A 27 -12.83 7.68 -3.49
CA ASP A 27 -13.29 8.45 -2.33
C ASP A 27 -14.01 9.73 -2.78
N HIS A 28 -13.48 10.44 -3.78
CA HIS A 28 -14.09 11.66 -4.32
C HIS A 28 -15.46 11.41 -4.96
N MET A 29 -15.62 10.24 -5.59
CA MET A 29 -16.88 9.78 -6.18
C MET A 29 -17.89 9.32 -5.12
N GLY A 30 -17.49 9.20 -3.85
CA GLY A 30 -18.35 8.74 -2.77
C GLY A 30 -18.68 7.26 -2.84
N LEU A 31 -17.78 6.44 -3.43
CA LEU A 31 -17.95 4.99 -3.44
C LEU A 31 -17.92 4.45 -1.99
N PRO A 32 -18.67 3.38 -1.69
CA PRO A 32 -18.71 2.81 -0.36
C PRO A 32 -17.36 2.20 0.01
N GLU A 33 -17.00 2.23 1.30
CA GLU A 33 -15.72 1.73 1.82
C GLU A 33 -15.41 0.30 1.37
N GLU A 34 -16.42 -0.57 1.28
CA GLU A 34 -16.27 -1.96 0.81
C GLU A 34 -15.73 -2.05 -0.63
N GLU A 35 -16.07 -1.09 -1.49
CA GLU A 35 -15.58 -1.02 -2.89
C GLU A 35 -14.16 -0.45 -2.97
N ILE A 36 -13.78 0.42 -2.04
CA ILE A 36 -12.47 1.10 -2.02
C ILE A 36 -11.42 0.28 -1.26
N LYS A 37 -11.85 -0.62 -0.37
CA LYS A 37 -10.98 -1.42 0.51
C LYS A 37 -9.86 -2.15 -0.24
N ASP A 38 -10.17 -2.84 -1.34
CA ASP A 38 -9.15 -3.53 -2.13
C ASP A 38 -8.13 -2.56 -2.75
N LEU A 39 -8.56 -1.37 -3.18
CA LEU A 39 -7.67 -0.33 -3.68
C LEU A 39 -6.75 0.21 -2.57
N LYS A 40 -7.28 0.42 -1.35
CA LYS A 40 -6.49 0.82 -0.18
C LYS A 40 -5.44 -0.22 0.18
N TYR A 41 -5.80 -1.50 0.16
CA TYR A 41 -4.90 -2.62 0.42
C TYR A 41 -3.77 -2.67 -0.63
N LYS A 42 -4.10 -2.53 -1.90
CA LYS A 42 -3.11 -2.49 -3.00
C LYS A 42 -2.20 -1.27 -2.88
N ALA A 43 -2.74 -0.10 -2.55
CA ALA A 43 -1.97 1.12 -2.38
C ALA A 43 -0.96 1.01 -1.21
N LEU A 44 -1.38 0.44 -0.08
CA LEU A 44 -0.48 0.17 1.05
C LEU A 44 0.59 -0.85 0.70
N GLY A 45 0.22 -1.95 0.04
CA GLY A 45 1.15 -2.96 -0.41
C GLY A 45 2.20 -2.41 -1.37
N GLN A 46 1.79 -1.59 -2.34
CA GLN A 46 2.71 -0.92 -3.27
C GLN A 46 3.66 0.04 -2.53
N MET A 47 3.13 0.89 -1.64
CA MET A 47 3.95 1.83 -0.86
C MET A 47 4.99 1.11 0.01
N ALA A 48 4.60 -0.01 0.63
CA ALA A 48 5.48 -0.78 1.50
C ALA A 48 6.45 -1.68 0.71
N ALA A 49 5.95 -2.53 -0.19
CA ALA A 49 6.75 -3.58 -0.81
C ALA A 49 7.57 -3.07 -2.00
N ILE A 50 6.96 -2.22 -2.84
CA ILE A 50 7.59 -1.73 -4.07
C ILE A 50 8.45 -0.49 -3.78
N TYR A 51 7.90 0.48 -3.06
CA TYR A 51 8.61 1.74 -2.79
C TYR A 51 9.45 1.74 -1.51
N ARG A 52 9.27 0.73 -0.62
CA ARG A 52 10.00 0.62 0.65
C ARG A 52 9.98 1.93 1.44
N ASN A 53 8.83 2.60 1.46
CA ASN A 53 8.69 3.94 2.01
C ASN A 53 7.95 3.90 3.36
N PRO A 54 8.66 3.86 4.50
CA PRO A 54 8.03 3.70 5.81
C PRO A 54 7.15 4.90 6.18
N HIS A 55 7.59 6.13 5.87
CA HIS A 55 6.81 7.34 6.14
C HIS A 55 5.54 7.36 5.29
N GLY A 56 5.69 7.16 3.97
CA GLY A 56 4.56 7.11 3.04
C GLY A 56 3.56 6.02 3.41
N THR A 57 4.01 4.82 3.81
CA THR A 57 3.12 3.74 4.25
C THR A 57 2.37 4.14 5.52
N LYS A 58 3.05 4.76 6.51
CA LYS A 58 2.39 5.18 7.75
C LYS A 58 1.37 6.29 7.49
N ASP A 59 1.71 7.28 6.68
CA ASP A 59 0.81 8.39 6.37
C ASP A 59 -0.42 7.92 5.60
N LEU A 60 -0.23 7.02 4.64
CA LEU A 60 -1.32 6.43 3.88
C LEU A 60 -2.24 5.59 4.78
N ALA A 61 -1.66 4.77 5.67
CA ALA A 61 -2.43 3.99 6.63
C ALA A 61 -3.27 4.88 7.55
N ARG A 62 -2.71 6.00 8.02
CA ARG A 62 -3.43 6.98 8.85
C ARG A 62 -4.56 7.65 8.09
N GLN A 63 -4.35 8.03 6.83
CA GLN A 63 -5.40 8.59 5.97
C GLN A 63 -6.56 7.61 5.78
N TYR A 64 -6.26 6.32 5.72
CA TYR A 64 -7.26 5.26 5.58
C TYR A 64 -7.88 4.81 6.91
N GLY A 65 -7.41 5.34 8.05
CA GLY A 65 -7.93 5.00 9.37
C GLY A 65 -7.43 3.67 9.93
N TYR A 66 -6.36 3.08 9.39
CA TYR A 66 -5.82 1.81 9.87
C TYR A 66 -4.86 1.99 11.04
N SER A 67 -5.01 1.11 12.02
CA SER A 67 -4.07 0.92 13.13
C SER A 67 -2.79 0.20 12.67
N ARG A 68 -1.74 0.26 13.49
CA ARG A 68 -0.49 -0.48 13.28
C ARG A 68 -0.72 -1.97 13.08
N GLU A 69 -1.62 -2.57 13.85
CA GLU A 69 -1.89 -4.00 13.80
C GLU A 69 -2.65 -4.39 12.52
N GLU A 70 -3.58 -3.55 12.08
CA GLU A 70 -4.25 -3.72 10.78
C GLU A 70 -3.26 -3.59 9.62
N VAL A 71 -2.34 -2.61 9.66
CA VAL A 71 -1.30 -2.48 8.64
C VAL A 71 -0.43 -3.73 8.57
N LYS A 72 0.00 -4.27 9.72
CA LYS A 72 0.74 -5.54 9.75
C LYS A 72 -0.03 -6.65 9.02
N GLN A 73 -1.30 -6.84 9.37
CA GLN A 73 -2.14 -7.88 8.74
C GLN A 73 -2.32 -7.65 7.23
N ILE A 74 -2.51 -6.40 6.80
CA ILE A 74 -2.64 -6.04 5.38
C ILE A 74 -1.35 -6.39 4.62
N LEU A 75 -0.18 -6.04 5.18
CA LEU A 75 1.11 -6.31 4.54
C LEU A 75 1.45 -7.80 4.51
N GLU A 76 1.11 -8.55 5.56
CA GLU A 76 1.23 -10.01 5.59
C GLU A 76 0.34 -10.68 4.52
N GLN A 77 -0.91 -10.24 4.40
CA GLN A 77 -1.84 -10.71 3.37
C GLN A 77 -1.36 -10.35 1.96
N TYR A 78 -0.83 -9.14 1.77
CA TYR A 78 -0.24 -8.71 0.51
C TYR A 78 0.95 -9.59 0.12
N ALA A 79 1.88 -9.84 1.06
CA ALA A 79 3.02 -10.72 0.83
C ALA A 79 2.59 -12.14 0.48
N HIS A 80 1.59 -12.68 1.19
CA HIS A 80 1.03 -13.99 0.87
C HIS A 80 0.44 -14.01 -0.55
N LYS A 81 -0.38 -13.01 -0.89
CA LYS A 81 -1.02 -12.88 -2.20
C LYS A 81 0.01 -12.84 -3.33
N MET A 82 1.05 -12.02 -3.21
CA MET A 82 2.11 -11.91 -4.22
C MET A 82 2.87 -13.23 -4.43
N LYS A 83 3.09 -14.01 -3.36
CA LYS A 83 3.68 -15.36 -3.47
C LYS A 83 2.73 -16.33 -4.18
N THR A 84 1.45 -16.33 -3.83
CA THR A 84 0.46 -17.25 -4.42
C THR A 84 0.12 -16.94 -5.87
N GLU A 85 0.13 -15.66 -6.25
CA GLU A 85 -0.13 -15.21 -7.63
C GLU A 85 1.09 -15.36 -8.55
N GLY A 86 2.23 -15.83 -8.03
CA GLY A 86 3.45 -16.01 -8.81
C GLY A 86 4.13 -14.69 -9.18
N ASN A 87 3.85 -13.60 -8.45
CA ASN A 87 4.50 -12.31 -8.61
C ASN A 87 5.37 -11.96 -7.39
N PRO A 88 6.48 -12.68 -7.14
CA PRO A 88 7.30 -12.48 -5.94
C PRO A 88 8.18 -11.22 -6.01
N LYS A 89 8.32 -10.59 -7.18
CA LYS A 89 9.26 -9.49 -7.41
C LYS A 89 9.13 -8.32 -6.41
N PRO A 90 7.91 -7.87 -6.01
CA PRO A 90 7.77 -6.84 -4.98
C PRO A 90 8.34 -7.25 -3.61
N LEU A 91 8.55 -8.54 -3.37
CA LEU A 91 9.04 -9.09 -2.12
C LEU A 91 10.55 -9.34 -2.12
N ASP A 92 11.21 -9.19 -3.26
CA ASP A 92 12.65 -9.39 -3.39
C ASP A 92 13.40 -8.48 -2.40
N PRO A 93 14.56 -8.94 -1.89
CA PRO A 93 15.37 -8.12 -1.01
C PRO A 93 15.71 -6.76 -1.63
N CYS A 94 15.48 -5.70 -0.88
CA CYS A 94 15.75 -4.33 -1.30
C CYS A 94 16.73 -3.67 -0.33
N TYR A 95 17.62 -2.82 -0.84
CA TYR A 95 18.56 -2.09 0.00
C TYR A 95 17.81 -1.07 0.87
N ASP A 96 17.96 -1.21 2.18
CA ASP A 96 17.41 -0.27 3.16
C ASP A 96 18.51 0.66 3.67
N TYR A 97 18.34 1.96 3.46
CA TYR A 97 19.33 2.96 3.87
C TYR A 97 19.40 3.14 5.39
N GLN A 98 18.33 2.84 6.12
CA GLN A 98 18.29 3.01 7.58
C GLN A 98 19.10 1.91 8.28
N THR A 99 19.06 0.67 7.77
CA THR A 99 19.84 -0.45 8.30
C THR A 99 21.19 -0.64 7.61
N GLY A 100 21.37 -0.08 6.41
CA GLY A 100 22.59 -0.22 5.61
C GLY A 100 22.74 -1.60 4.97
N THR A 101 21.67 -2.38 4.87
CA THR A 101 21.67 -3.77 4.38
C THR A 101 20.52 -4.03 3.42
N TYR A 102 20.60 -5.11 2.65
CA TYR A 102 19.44 -5.60 1.90
C TYR A 102 18.51 -6.35 2.85
N LEU A 103 17.23 -5.97 2.84
CA LEU A 103 16.19 -6.61 3.63
C LEU A 103 15.16 -7.25 2.70
N SER A 104 14.80 -8.49 2.96
CA SER A 104 13.55 -9.08 2.44
C SER A 104 12.34 -8.21 2.82
N PHE A 105 11.18 -8.48 2.22
CA PHE A 105 9.97 -7.74 2.60
C PHE A 105 9.57 -7.97 4.05
N GLU A 106 9.70 -9.20 4.54
CA GLU A 106 9.39 -9.57 5.91
C GLU A 106 10.35 -8.89 6.91
N GLU A 107 11.66 -8.88 6.63
CA GLU A 107 12.64 -8.20 7.50
C GLU A 107 12.41 -6.68 7.53
N TRP A 108 12.08 -6.09 6.38
CA TRP A 108 11.75 -4.68 6.31
C TRP A 108 10.46 -4.37 7.08
N MET A 109 9.44 -5.22 6.98
CA MET A 109 8.19 -5.08 7.73
C MET A 109 8.43 -5.16 9.24
N ASP A 110 9.25 -6.11 9.68
CA ASP A 110 9.64 -6.23 11.09
C ASP A 110 10.37 -4.98 11.59
N HIS A 111 11.29 -4.43 10.79
CA HIS A 111 11.98 -3.19 11.11
C HIS A 111 11.00 -2.01 11.16
N TYR A 112 10.18 -1.85 10.12
CA TYR A 112 9.15 -0.83 10.00
C TYR A 112 8.21 -0.80 11.21
N LEU A 113 7.67 -1.96 11.61
CA LEU A 113 6.74 -2.06 12.73
C LEU A 113 7.40 -1.80 14.09
N LYS A 114 8.72 -1.99 14.22
CA LYS A 114 9.49 -1.61 15.42
C LYS A 114 9.70 -0.10 15.53
N ILE A 115 9.87 0.58 14.41
CA ILE A 115 10.07 2.04 14.36
C ILE A 115 8.76 2.82 14.17
N TRP A 116 7.62 2.13 14.04
CA TRP A 116 6.32 2.74 13.75
C TRP A 116 6.03 4.01 14.55
N ASP A 117 6.15 3.97 15.88
CA ASP A 117 5.85 5.14 16.74
C ASP A 117 6.86 6.28 16.61
N LYS A 118 8.07 5.98 16.12
CA LYS A 118 9.15 6.95 15.91
C LYS A 118 9.07 7.65 14.55
N LEU A 119 8.32 7.10 13.61
CA LEU A 119 8.07 7.73 12.32
C LEU A 119 7.21 8.97 12.53
N SER A 120 7.77 10.16 12.35
CA SER A 120 7.00 11.39 12.25
C SER A 120 6.26 11.43 10.91
N PRO A 121 5.04 12.00 10.86
CA PRO A 121 4.45 12.48 9.60
C PRO A 121 5.29 13.60 8.98
#